data_AF-A0A0M3KCD5-F1
#
_entry.id   AF-A0A0M3KCD5-F1
#
_cell.length_a   1.000
_cell.length_b   1.000
_cell.length_c   1.000
_cell.angle_alpha   90.00
_cell.angle_beta   90.00
_cell.angle_gamma   90.00
#
_symmetry.space_group_name_H-M   'P 1'
#
loop_
_entity.id
_entity.type
_entity.pdbx_description
1 polymer ?
#
loop_
_entity_poly.entity_id
_entity_poly.type
_entity_poly.pdbx_seq_one_letter_code
_entity_poly.pdbx_strand_id
1 'polypeptide(L)'
;MSLVDSFRVDQEILLNAASRVQRLKMFPYFDIAHYILMSIGVREDLASGASIFSRKHPLSCWLSSMLMCFAGSFLANFLLGEPVIAPFKRHDDILLATIVWYMVFYSPFDIVYKTSKLLPVRVVLCVLKEVQRAYKVSEFG
;
A
#
# COMPACT_ATOMS: atom_id res chain seq x y z
N MET A 1 19.70 35.48 19.00
CA MET A 1 19.28 34.07 18.88
C MET A 1 20.43 33.34 18.22
N SER A 2 21.17 32.51 18.97
CA SER A 2 22.45 31.97 18.49
C SER A 2 22.21 30.78 17.55
N LEU A 3 23.15 30.54 16.63
CA LEU A 3 23.08 29.43 15.67
C LEU A 3 22.97 28.06 16.37
N VAL A 4 23.54 27.94 17.57
CA VAL A 4 23.46 26.75 18.44
C VAL A 4 22.04 26.53 18.96
N ASP A 5 21.31 27.60 19.29
CA ASP A 5 19.92 27.49 19.74
C ASP A 5 19.01 27.04 18.59
N SER A 6 19.26 27.54 17.37
CA SER A 6 18.52 27.09 16.17
C SER A 6 18.75 25.60 15.91
N PHE A 7 20.00 25.13 15.98
CA PHE A 7 20.36 23.73 15.76
C PHE A 7 19.75 22.79 16.81
N ARG A 8 19.67 23.23 18.08
CA ARG A 8 19.03 22.46 19.16
C ARG A 8 17.51 22.36 18.98
N VAL A 9 16.86 23.47 18.61
CA VAL A 9 15.41 23.49 18.32
C VAL A 9 15.09 22.58 17.13
N ASP A 10 15.91 22.61 16.08
CA ASP A 10 15.76 21.71 14.93
C ASP A 10 15.90 20.24 15.33
N GLN A 11 16.87 19.91 16.20
CA GLN A 11 17.05 18.54 16.70
C GLN A 11 15.86 18.05 17.55
N GLU A 12 15.31 18.89 18.43
CA GLU A 12 14.13 18.54 19.22
C GLU A 12 12.90 18.34 18.34
N ILE A 13 12.69 19.19 17.33
CA ILE A 13 11.61 19.05 16.36
C ILE A 13 11.77 17.75 15.56
N LEU A 14 12.99 17.42 15.13
CA LEU A 14 13.27 16.18 14.40
C LEU A 14 13.00 14.94 15.25
N LEU A 15 13.41 14.93 16.52
CA LEU A 15 13.16 13.81 17.44
C LEU A 15 11.65 13.66 17.72
N ASN A 16 10.93 14.77 17.89
CA ASN A 16 9.48 14.76 18.04
C ASN A 16 8.77 14.29 16.76
N ALA A 17 9.23 14.71 15.58
CA ALA A 17 8.71 14.23 14.31
C ALA A 17 8.94 12.73 14.13
N ALA A 18 10.15 12.24 14.42
CA ALA A 18 10.51 10.83 14.32
C ALA A 18 9.63 9.95 15.23
N SER A 19 9.47 10.35 16.49
CA SER A 19 8.64 9.60 17.44
C SER A 19 7.16 9.58 17.05
N ARG A 20 6.65 10.67 16.46
CA ARG A 20 5.29 10.73 15.90
C ARG A 20 5.12 9.83 14.69
N VAL A 21 6.10 9.81 13.79
CA VAL A 21 6.06 8.98 12.57
C VAL A 21 6.10 7.49 12.92
N GLN A 22 6.92 7.09 13.89
CA GLN A 22 6.97 5.69 14.35
C GLN A 22 5.67 5.22 15.01
N ARG A 23 4.91 6.12 15.65
CA ARG A 23 3.63 5.82 16.31
C ARG A 23 2.42 5.89 15.38
N LEU A 24 2.61 6.21 14.09
CA LEU A 24 1.51 6.26 13.14
C LEU A 24 0.92 4.85 12.95
N LYS A 25 -0.38 4.74 13.23
CA LYS A 25 -1.14 3.53 12.89
C LYS A 25 -1.23 3.43 11.37
N MET A 26 -0.69 2.36 10.82
CA MET A 26 -0.74 2.03 9.39
C MET A 26 -2.17 1.75 8.91
N PHE A 27 -2.93 1.02 9.74
CA PHE A 27 -4.31 0.65 9.44
C PHE A 27 -5.28 1.81 9.76
N PRO A 28 -6.28 2.09 8.90
CA PRO A 28 -6.52 1.52 7.56
C PRO A 28 -5.97 2.37 6.41
N TYR A 29 -5.62 3.64 6.64
CA TYR A 29 -5.39 4.62 5.57
C TYR A 29 -4.13 4.36 4.74
N PHE A 30 -3.02 3.97 5.37
CA PHE A 30 -1.77 3.68 4.67
C PHE A 30 -1.85 2.36 3.90
N ASP A 31 -2.56 1.38 4.46
CA ASP A 31 -2.82 0.09 3.82
C ASP A 31 -3.72 0.25 2.58
N ILE A 32 -4.78 1.05 2.67
CA ILE A 32 -5.63 1.39 1.51
C ILE A 32 -4.81 2.05 0.41
N ALA A 33 -3.94 3.01 0.74
CA ALA A 33 -3.11 3.68 -0.26
C ALA A 33 -2.18 2.72 -1.00
N HIS A 34 -1.56 1.79 -0.27
CA HIS A 34 -0.75 0.72 -0.86
C HIS A 34 -1.59 -0.21 -1.74
N TYR A 35 -2.74 -0.70 -1.26
CA TYR A 35 -3.61 -1.59 -2.02
C TYR A 35 -4.16 -0.95 -3.29
N ILE A 36 -4.48 0.35 -3.25
CA ILE A 36 -4.91 1.11 -4.44
C ILE A 36 -3.78 1.12 -5.47
N LEU A 37 -2.56 1.49 -5.07
CA LEU A 37 -1.42 1.54 -5.98
C LEU A 37 -1.06 0.17 -6.56
N MET A 38 -1.12 -0.90 -5.75
CA MET A 38 -0.85 -2.25 -6.23
C MET A 38 -1.93 -2.75 -7.19
N SER A 39 -3.21 -2.51 -6.88
CA SER A 39 -4.33 -2.89 -7.76
C SER A 39 -4.30 -2.10 -9.08
N ILE A 40 -3.93 -0.82 -9.04
CA ILE A 40 -3.72 -0.01 -10.24
C ILE A 40 -2.52 -0.53 -11.04
N GLY A 41 -1.43 -0.92 -10.39
CA GLY A 41 -0.27 -1.54 -11.06
C GLY A 41 -0.68 -2.78 -11.85
N VAL A 42 -1.37 -3.72 -11.21
CA VAL A 42 -1.90 -4.93 -11.90
C VAL A 42 -2.82 -4.56 -13.07
N ARG A 43 -3.63 -3.52 -12.90
CA ARG A 43 -4.52 -3.04 -13.97
C ARG A 43 -3.76 -2.40 -15.13
N GLU A 44 -2.71 -1.62 -14.85
CA GLU A 44 -1.84 -1.01 -15.85
C GLU A 44 -1.05 -2.08 -16.62
N ASP A 45 -0.59 -3.13 -15.94
CA ASP A 45 0.11 -4.27 -16.56
C ASP A 45 -0.79 -5.08 -17.51
N LEU A 46 -2.10 -5.14 -17.23
CA LEU A 46 -3.11 -5.76 -18.11
C LEU A 46 -3.51 -4.86 -19.29
N ALA A 47 -3.03 -3.61 -19.35
CA ALA A 47 -3.24 -2.64 -20.42
C ALA A 47 -4.72 -2.55 -20.90
N SER A 48 -4.95 -2.59 -22.22
CA SER A 48 -6.29 -2.52 -22.82
C SER A 48 -7.17 -3.74 -22.51
N GLY A 49 -6.57 -4.85 -22.05
CA GLY A 49 -7.27 -6.08 -21.70
C GLY A 49 -7.84 -6.09 -20.29
N ALA A 50 -7.51 -5.12 -19.44
CA ALA A 50 -7.81 -5.17 -18.01
C ALA A 50 -9.31 -5.31 -17.68
N SER A 51 -10.18 -4.59 -18.40
CA SER A 51 -11.63 -4.62 -18.18
C SER A 51 -12.29 -5.91 -18.67
N ILE A 52 -11.76 -6.52 -19.73
CA ILE A 52 -12.26 -7.78 -20.28
C ILE A 52 -11.77 -8.95 -19.42
N PHE A 53 -10.49 -8.93 -19.06
CA PHE A 53 -9.86 -9.96 -18.25
C PHE A 53 -10.46 -10.03 -16.84
N SER A 54 -10.65 -8.89 -16.16
CA SER A 54 -11.24 -8.88 -14.81
C SER A 54 -12.65 -9.48 -14.81
N ARG A 55 -13.46 -9.19 -15.83
CA ARG A 55 -14.84 -9.71 -15.94
C ARG A 55 -14.90 -11.18 -16.34
N LYS A 56 -13.98 -11.64 -17.19
CA LYS A 56 -13.94 -13.04 -17.66
C LYS A 56 -13.27 -13.98 -16.66
N HIS A 57 -12.27 -13.48 -15.93
CA HIS A 57 -11.47 -14.25 -14.96
C HIS A 57 -11.31 -13.47 -13.64
N PRO A 58 -12.42 -13.21 -12.90
CA PRO A 58 -12.38 -12.37 -11.70
C PRO A 58 -11.50 -12.94 -10.60
N LEU A 59 -11.49 -14.26 -10.41
CA LEU A 59 -10.66 -14.92 -9.40
C LEU A 59 -9.16 -14.82 -9.72
N SER A 60 -8.78 -14.91 -11.00
CA SER A 60 -7.39 -14.75 -11.41
C SER A 60 -6.93 -13.31 -11.19
N CYS A 61 -7.75 -12.33 -11.59
CA CYS A 61 -7.46 -10.91 -11.36
C CYS A 61 -7.37 -10.57 -9.86
N TRP A 62 -8.29 -11.10 -9.05
CA TRP A 62 -8.26 -10.95 -7.60
C TRP A 62 -6.98 -11.54 -7.00
N LEU A 63 -6.63 -12.78 -7.37
CA LEU A 63 -5.44 -13.46 -6.85
C LEU A 63 -4.15 -12.71 -7.23
N SER A 64 -4.01 -12.27 -8.49
CA SER A 64 -2.88 -11.44 -8.91
C SER A 64 -2.76 -10.16 -8.09
N SER A 65 -3.90 -9.52 -7.79
CA SER A 65 -3.92 -8.30 -6.95
C SER A 65 -3.54 -8.60 -5.50
N MET A 66 -4.03 -9.70 -4.92
CA MET A 66 -3.64 -10.11 -3.56
C MET A 66 -2.15 -10.45 -3.47
N LEU A 67 -1.61 -11.18 -4.45
CA LEU A 67 -0.18 -11.50 -4.51
C LEU A 67 0.68 -10.24 -4.55
N MET A 68 0.29 -9.22 -5.34
CA MET A 68 1.01 -7.94 -5.40
C MET A 68 0.87 -7.13 -4.10
N CYS A 69 -0.33 -7.10 -3.50
CA CYS A 69 -0.58 -6.39 -2.23
C CYS A 69 0.27 -6.96 -1.08
N PHE A 70 0.47 -8.27 -1.02
CA PHE A 70 1.17 -8.97 0.06
C PHE A 70 2.54 -9.53 -0.35
N ALA A 71 3.08 -9.13 -1.50
CA ALA A 71 4.33 -9.67 -2.06
C ALA A 71 5.50 -9.65 -1.07
N GLY A 72 5.63 -8.57 -0.30
CA GLY A 72 6.67 -8.44 0.72
C GLY A 72 6.54 -9.49 1.84
N SER A 73 5.32 -9.78 2.30
CA SER A 73 5.08 -10.81 3.31
C SER A 73 5.29 -12.23 2.75
N PHE A 74 4.89 -12.49 1.51
CA PHE A 74 5.19 -13.77 0.85
C PHE A 74 6.70 -14.00 0.73
N LEU A 75 7.44 -12.98 0.28
CA LEU A 75 8.89 -13.06 0.12
C LEU A 75 9.60 -13.20 1.48
N ALA A 76 9.20 -12.43 2.49
CA ALA A 76 9.75 -12.54 3.84
C ALA A 76 9.54 -13.94 4.42
N ASN A 77 8.32 -14.47 4.35
CA ASN A 77 8.02 -15.81 4.86
C ASN A 77 8.77 -16.90 4.09
N PHE A 78 8.89 -16.76 2.76
CA PHE A 78 9.68 -17.67 1.94
C PHE A 78 11.16 -17.69 2.36
N LEU A 79 11.75 -16.51 2.59
CA LEU A 79 13.15 -16.39 3.03
C LEU A 79 13.38 -16.91 4.46
N LEU A 80 12.40 -16.76 5.34
CA LEU A 80 12.45 -17.24 6.73
C LEU A 80 12.08 -18.72 6.89
N GLY A 81 11.66 -19.40 5.82
CA GLY A 81 11.18 -20.79 5.86
C GLY A 81 9.82 -20.94 6.55
N GLU A 82 9.08 -19.85 6.71
CA GLU A 82 7.73 -19.82 7.27
C GLU A 82 6.68 -20.17 6.21
N PRO A 83 5.46 -20.61 6.62
CA PRO A 83 4.39 -20.91 5.68
C PRO A 83 4.02 -19.65 4.88
N VAL A 84 4.24 -19.70 3.56
CA VAL A 84 3.89 -18.62 2.62
C VAL A 84 2.42 -18.24 2.65
N ILE A 85 1.53 -19.13 3.12
CA ILE A 85 0.09 -18.84 3.27
C ILE A 85 -0.23 -18.01 4.52
N ALA A 86 0.72 -17.72 5.41
CA ALA A 86 0.48 -16.94 6.62
C ALA A 86 -0.14 -15.54 6.38
N PRO A 87 0.15 -14.80 5.29
CA PRO A 87 -0.53 -13.53 5.02
C PRO A 87 -2.04 -13.68 4.88
N PHE A 88 -2.53 -14.85 4.43
CA PHE A 88 -3.96 -15.14 4.30
C PHE A 88 -4.67 -15.39 5.65
N LYS A 89 -3.95 -15.45 6.77
CA LYS A 89 -4.58 -15.55 8.09
C LYS A 89 -5.13 -14.20 8.58
N ARG A 90 -4.67 -13.08 8.01
CA ARG A 90 -5.11 -11.73 8.36
C ARG A 90 -6.35 -11.36 7.55
N HIS A 91 -7.50 -11.80 8.06
CA HIS A 91 -8.79 -11.63 7.39
C HIS A 91 -9.14 -10.15 7.15
N ASP A 92 -8.81 -9.26 8.09
CA ASP A 92 -9.05 -7.81 7.97
C ASP A 92 -8.32 -7.20 6.78
N ASP A 93 -7.03 -7.55 6.61
CA ASP A 93 -6.20 -7.05 5.51
C ASP A 93 -6.67 -7.58 4.16
N ILE A 94 -7.05 -8.87 4.10
CA ILE A 94 -7.57 -9.50 2.87
C ILE A 94 -8.90 -8.87 2.49
N LEU A 95 -9.79 -8.65 3.47
CA LEU A 95 -11.09 -8.03 3.24
C LEU A 95 -10.90 -6.60 2.71
N LEU A 96 -10.02 -5.82 3.35
CA LEU A 96 -9.70 -4.47 2.93
C LEU A 96 -9.09 -4.43 1.52
N ALA A 97 -8.11 -5.29 1.24
CA ALA A 97 -7.51 -5.40 -0.09
C ALA A 97 -8.53 -5.83 -1.15
N THR A 98 -9.45 -6.74 -0.81
CA THR A 98 -10.52 -7.20 -1.71
C THR A 98 -11.52 -6.08 -2.02
N ILE A 99 -11.90 -5.29 -1.02
CA ILE A 99 -12.77 -4.11 -1.21
C ILE A 99 -12.07 -3.10 -2.14
N VAL A 100 -10.79 -2.81 -1.89
CA VAL A 100 -10.02 -1.88 -2.72
C VAL A 100 -9.88 -2.40 -4.15
N TRP A 101 -9.56 -3.69 -4.33
CA TRP A 101 -9.53 -4.34 -5.63
C TRP A 101 -10.86 -4.20 -6.37
N TYR A 102 -11.97 -4.47 -5.67
CA TYR A 102 -13.31 -4.35 -6.24
C TYR A 102 -13.59 -2.91 -6.71
N MET A 103 -13.24 -1.92 -5.88
CA MET A 103 -13.40 -0.51 -6.20
C MET A 103 -12.53 -0.08 -7.39
N VAL A 104 -11.30 -0.57 -7.49
CA VAL A 104 -10.38 -0.24 -8.60
C VAL A 104 -10.83 -0.86 -9.92
N PHE A 105 -11.40 -2.07 -9.93
CA PHE A 105 -11.78 -2.76 -11.17
C PHE A 105 -13.26 -2.60 -11.58
N TYR A 106 -14.16 -2.37 -10.62
CA TYR A 106 -15.61 -2.39 -10.84
C TYR A 106 -16.35 -1.12 -10.38
N SER A 107 -15.66 -0.07 -9.93
CA SER A 107 -16.35 1.18 -9.54
C SER A 107 -17.18 1.77 -10.69
N PRO A 108 -18.38 2.32 -10.40
CA PRO A 108 -19.21 2.95 -11.42
C PRO A 108 -18.44 4.12 -12.05
N PHE A 109 -18.50 4.23 -13.38
CA PHE A 109 -17.78 5.25 -14.18
C PHE A 109 -16.25 5.27 -14.05
N ASP A 110 -15.67 4.24 -13.42
CA ASP A 110 -14.22 4.10 -13.24
C ASP A 110 -13.61 5.25 -12.42
N ILE A 111 -14.39 5.79 -11.48
CA ILE A 111 -14.04 7.00 -10.71
C ILE A 111 -12.77 6.78 -9.90
N VAL A 112 -12.63 5.63 -9.24
CA VAL A 112 -11.48 5.34 -8.36
C VAL A 112 -10.20 5.31 -9.17
N TYR A 113 -10.19 4.60 -10.30
CA TYR A 113 -9.03 4.53 -11.19
C TYR A 113 -8.68 5.91 -11.77
N LYS A 114 -9.68 6.67 -12.25
CA LYS A 114 -9.46 8.01 -12.81
C LYS A 114 -8.92 8.98 -11.77
N THR A 115 -9.50 9.01 -10.56
CA THR A 115 -9.06 9.88 -9.48
C THR A 115 -7.65 9.52 -9.02
N SER A 116 -7.32 8.24 -8.87
CA SER A 116 -5.96 7.81 -8.49
C SER A 116 -4.92 8.05 -9.58
N LYS A 117 -5.32 8.21 -10.85
CA LYS A 117 -4.43 8.56 -11.96
C LYS A 117 -4.09 10.06 -12.01
N LEU A 118 -4.87 10.92 -11.34
CA LEU A 118 -4.55 12.34 -11.20
C LEU A 118 -3.21 12.47 -10.48
N LEU A 119 -2.26 13.20 -11.08
CA LEU A 119 -0.92 13.40 -10.53
C LEU A 119 -0.91 13.81 -9.04
N PRO A 120 -1.68 14.81 -8.56
CA PRO A 120 -1.62 15.19 -7.14
C PRO A 120 -2.07 14.05 -6.22
N VAL A 121 -3.10 13.30 -6.61
CA VAL A 121 -3.61 12.15 -5.84
C VAL A 121 -2.58 11.03 -5.85
N ARG A 122 -2.01 10.72 -7.02
CA ARG A 122 -0.97 9.68 -7.16
C ARG A 122 0.24 9.99 -6.30
N VAL A 123 0.70 11.24 -6.25
CA VAL A 123 1.83 11.66 -5.39
C VAL A 123 1.51 11.42 -3.92
N VAL A 124 0.33 11.82 -3.45
CA VAL A 124 -0.09 11.57 -2.05
C VAL A 124 -0.12 10.08 -1.74
N LEU A 125 -0.72 9.26 -2.63
CA LEU A 125 -0.76 7.81 -2.47
C LEU A 125 0.64 7.21 -2.42
N CYS A 126 1.56 7.68 -3.26
CA CYS A 126 2.95 7.25 -3.26
C CYS A 126 3.60 7.58 -1.91
N VAL A 127 3.50 8.81 -1.42
CA VAL A 127 4.08 9.19 -0.11
C VAL A 127 3.55 8.30 1.01
N LEU A 128 2.23 8.06 1.05
CA LEU A 128 1.62 7.16 2.05
C LEU A 128 2.18 5.73 1.95
N LYS A 129 2.32 5.20 0.73
CA LYS A 129 2.93 3.88 0.49
C LYS A 129 4.40 3.84 0.93
N GLU A 130 5.18 4.90 0.68
CA GLU A 130 6.59 4.96 1.10
C GLU A 130 6.72 4.91 2.62
N VAL A 131 5.86 5.65 3.35
CA VAL A 131 5.77 5.58 4.82
C VAL A 131 5.42 4.16 5.27
N GLN A 132 4.50 3.51 4.57
CA GLN A 132 4.14 2.12 4.88
C GLN A 132 5.27 1.12 4.62
N ARG A 133 6.04 1.31 3.55
CA ARG A 133 7.21 0.46 3.29
C ARG A 133 8.28 0.65 4.38
N ALA A 134 8.55 1.89 4.78
CA ALA A 134 9.53 2.18 5.83
C ALA A 134 9.15 1.47 7.14
N TYR A 135 7.87 1.49 7.50
CA TYR A 135 7.36 0.76 8.67
C TYR A 135 7.56 -0.75 8.53
N LYS A 136 7.20 -1.35 7.39
CA LYS A 136 7.40 -2.79 7.16
C LYS A 136 8.87 -3.21 7.26
N VAL A 137 9.79 -2.43 6.70
CA VAL A 137 11.22 -2.73 6.78
C VAL A 137 11.71 -2.70 8.23
N SER A 138 11.22 -1.75 9.06
CA SER A 138 11.56 -1.72 10.48
C SER A 138 10.94 -2.82 11.32
N GLU A 139 9.87 -3.48 10.84
CA GLU A 139 9.24 -4.60 11.54
C GLU A 139 9.99 -5.93 11.29
N PHE A 140 10.66 -6.06 10.14
CA PHE A 140 11.44 -7.25 9.77
C PHE A 140 12.95 -7.18 10.11
N GLY A 141 13.45 -6.03 10.56
CA GLY A 141 14.85 -5.82 10.94
C GLY A 141 15.05 -5.79 12.44
#